data_AF-A0A1H4K215-F1
#
_entry.id   AF-A0A1H4K215-F1
#
_cell.length_a   1.000
_cell.length_b   1.000
_cell.length_c   1.000
_cell.angle_alpha   90.00
_cell.angle_beta   90.00
_cell.angle_gamma   90.00
#
_symmetry.space_group_name_H-M   'P 1'
#
loop_
_entity.id
_entity.type
_entity.pdbx_description
1 polymer ?
#
loop_
_entity_poly.entity_id
_entity_poly.type
_entity_poly.pdbx_seq_one_letter_code
_entity_poly.pdbx_strand_id
1 'polypeptide(L)'
;MKLLKPTYAILICLGLLAFIKPEDKHYKRNFYDDGTIESEGWMRYNTRTDYWTFYHPNGNKSQQGFYSYGKKDKYWFFFDEHRVRTKEGRFKDNSEIGWWLFYDPQGRINHKCQLTNGIKDGYCLKYKDAKLISAEKYSKGEKIKEWTSFRAFTHENSLSDLK
;
A
#
# COMPACT_ATOMS: atom_id res chain seq x y z
N MET A 1 -35.52 -65.71 33.56
CA MET A 1 -34.05 -65.68 33.41
C MET A 1 -33.71 -65.97 31.95
N LYS A 2 -33.56 -64.94 31.11
CA LYS A 2 -33.07 -65.05 29.73
C LYS A 2 -31.85 -64.13 29.61
N LEU A 3 -30.70 -64.74 29.36
CA LEU A 3 -29.45 -64.07 29.00
C LEU A 3 -29.49 -63.76 27.50
N LEU A 4 -29.20 -62.50 27.14
CA LEU A 4 -28.66 -62.12 25.83
C LEU A 4 -27.50 -61.16 26.06
N LYS A 5 -26.35 -61.49 25.46
CA LYS A 5 -25.08 -60.75 25.53
C LYS A 5 -24.94 -59.77 24.33
N PRO A 6 -23.77 -59.17 24.03
CA PRO A 6 -23.51 -57.74 24.21
C PRO A 6 -23.08 -57.01 22.92
N THR A 7 -23.55 -55.79 22.68
CA THR A 7 -23.01 -54.84 21.65
C THR A 7 -23.74 -53.52 21.92
N TYR A 8 -23.15 -52.33 22.03
CA TYR A 8 -22.18 -51.64 21.18
C TYR A 8 -21.38 -50.69 22.09
N ALA A 9 -20.06 -50.79 22.20
CA ALA A 9 -19.09 -50.24 21.25
C ALA A 9 -19.36 -48.77 20.88
N ILE A 10 -18.62 -47.87 21.55
CA ILE A 10 -18.15 -46.58 21.04
C ILE A 10 -19.27 -45.65 20.53
N LEU A 11 -19.75 -44.77 21.41
CA LEU A 11 -20.37 -43.51 20.98
C LEU A 11 -19.26 -42.68 20.34
N ILE A 12 -19.11 -42.85 19.03
CA ILE A 12 -18.17 -42.09 18.23
C ILE A 12 -18.59 -40.62 18.31
N CYS A 13 -17.68 -39.81 18.83
CA CYS A 13 -17.61 -38.37 18.64
C CYS A 13 -17.59 -38.07 17.12
N LEU A 14 -18.75 -38.02 16.48
CA LEU A 14 -18.88 -37.72 15.06
C LEU A 14 -19.92 -36.62 14.89
N GLY A 15 -19.43 -35.38 14.81
CA GLY A 15 -20.28 -34.22 14.57
C GLY A 15 -19.58 -32.87 14.60
N LEU A 16 -18.24 -32.83 14.63
CA LEU A 16 -17.48 -31.62 14.31
C LEU A 16 -16.49 -31.95 13.19
N LEU A 17 -17.01 -32.47 12.07
CA LEU A 17 -16.35 -32.17 10.80
C LEU A 17 -16.63 -30.70 10.52
N ALA A 18 -15.80 -29.84 11.12
CA ALA A 18 -15.65 -28.48 10.65
C ALA A 18 -15.44 -28.57 9.14
N PHE A 19 -16.44 -28.13 8.38
CA PHE A 19 -16.26 -27.81 6.98
C PHE A 19 -15.25 -26.67 6.94
N ILE A 20 -13.96 -26.99 6.94
CA ILE A 20 -12.92 -26.05 6.56
C ILE A 20 -13.22 -25.81 5.08
N LYS A 21 -13.99 -24.76 4.79
CA LYS A 21 -14.10 -24.27 3.42
C LYS A 21 -12.67 -24.05 2.95
N PRO A 22 -12.23 -24.70 1.85
CA PRO A 22 -10.89 -24.47 1.34
C PRO A 22 -10.71 -22.96 1.19
N GLU A 23 -9.56 -22.48 1.68
CA GLU A 23 -9.18 -21.08 1.60
C GLU A 23 -9.27 -20.65 0.13
N ASP A 24 -10.27 -19.84 -0.21
CA ASP A 24 -10.52 -19.36 -1.57
C ASP A 24 -9.53 -18.25 -1.90
N LYS A 25 -8.24 -18.58 -1.86
CA LYS A 25 -7.15 -17.73 -2.30
C LYS A 25 -6.74 -18.17 -3.69
N HIS A 26 -6.95 -17.29 -4.67
CA HIS A 26 -6.60 -17.57 -6.06
C HIS A 26 -5.96 -16.34 -6.70
N TYR A 27 -5.18 -16.57 -7.75
CA TYR A 27 -4.56 -15.50 -8.52
C TYR A 27 -5.51 -15.07 -9.65
N LYS A 28 -5.74 -13.77 -9.81
CA LYS A 28 -6.64 -13.22 -10.83
C LYS A 28 -5.86 -12.31 -11.77
N ARG A 29 -6.16 -12.39 -13.06
CA ARG A 29 -5.72 -11.45 -14.10
C ARG A 29 -6.95 -10.84 -14.77
N ASN A 30 -6.88 -9.54 -15.04
CA ASN A 30 -7.82 -8.81 -15.88
C ASN A 30 -7.05 -8.23 -17.06
N PHE A 31 -7.74 -8.03 -18.17
CA PHE A 31 -7.15 -7.64 -19.45
C PHE A 31 -7.93 -6.47 -20.04
N TYR A 32 -7.24 -5.62 -20.78
CA TYR A 32 -7.84 -4.63 -21.65
C TYR A 32 -8.48 -5.30 -22.88
N ASP A 33 -9.24 -4.52 -23.68
CA ASP A 33 -9.94 -5.00 -24.88
C ASP A 33 -9.00 -5.61 -25.93
N ASP A 34 -7.75 -5.14 -25.99
CA ASP A 34 -6.71 -5.64 -26.90
C ASP A 34 -5.99 -6.89 -26.38
N GLY A 35 -6.36 -7.40 -25.21
CA GLY A 35 -5.77 -8.57 -24.56
C GLY A 35 -4.50 -8.28 -23.76
N THR A 36 -4.04 -7.03 -23.68
CA THR A 36 -2.95 -6.66 -22.76
C THR A 36 -3.39 -6.76 -21.31
N ILE A 37 -2.49 -7.14 -20.39
CA ILE A 37 -2.83 -7.30 -18.97
C ILE A 37 -3.13 -5.91 -18.38
N GLU A 38 -4.30 -5.74 -17.78
CA GLU A 38 -4.71 -4.51 -17.08
C GLU A 38 -4.30 -4.56 -15.60
N SER A 39 -4.55 -5.69 -14.95
CA SER A 39 -4.22 -5.87 -13.54
C SER A 39 -4.12 -7.33 -13.16
N GLU A 40 -3.29 -7.62 -12.16
CA GLU A 40 -3.17 -8.96 -11.61
C GLU A 40 -2.78 -8.96 -10.14
N GLY A 41 -3.19 -10.00 -9.42
CA GLY A 41 -2.88 -10.16 -8.00
C GLY A 41 -3.70 -11.24 -7.31
N TRP A 42 -3.55 -11.33 -6.00
CA TRP A 42 -4.24 -12.34 -5.20
C TRP A 42 -5.64 -11.87 -4.80
N MET A 43 -6.61 -12.77 -4.90
CA MET A 43 -7.96 -12.61 -4.38
C MET A 43 -8.15 -13.53 -3.17
N ARG A 44 -8.95 -13.09 -2.20
CA ARG A 44 -9.47 -13.92 -1.11
C ARG A 44 -10.86 -13.44 -0.71
N TYR A 45 -11.82 -14.36 -0.60
CA TYR A 45 -13.22 -14.03 -0.28
C TYR A 45 -13.81 -12.94 -1.19
N ASN A 46 -13.53 -13.04 -2.50
CA ASN A 46 -13.92 -12.05 -3.51
C ASN A 46 -13.37 -10.62 -3.29
N THR A 47 -12.33 -10.46 -2.48
CA THR A 47 -11.64 -9.18 -2.27
C THR A 47 -10.16 -9.27 -2.66
N ARG A 48 -9.57 -8.14 -3.09
CA ARG A 48 -8.13 -8.07 -3.34
C ARG A 48 -7.37 -8.29 -2.03
N THR A 49 -6.36 -9.14 -2.05
CA THR A 49 -5.45 -9.40 -0.93
C THR A 49 -4.03 -9.47 -1.45
N ASP A 50 -3.05 -9.32 -0.56
CA ASP A 50 -1.63 -9.39 -0.87
C ASP A 50 -1.23 -8.47 -2.03
N TYR A 51 -0.19 -8.84 -2.77
CA TYR A 51 0.37 -7.99 -3.80
C TYR A 51 -0.52 -7.93 -5.05
N TRP A 52 -0.69 -6.72 -5.56
CA TRP A 52 -1.34 -6.43 -6.84
C TRP A 52 -0.43 -5.54 -7.70
N THR A 53 -0.49 -5.79 -9.00
CA THR A 53 0.12 -4.95 -10.03
C THR A 53 -0.97 -4.50 -11.00
N PHE A 54 -0.89 -3.26 -11.42
CA PHE A 54 -1.72 -2.65 -12.44
C PHE A 54 -0.81 -2.12 -13.53
N TYR A 55 -1.34 -2.10 -14.74
CA TYR A 55 -0.60 -1.68 -15.92
C TYR A 55 -1.29 -0.49 -16.57
N HIS A 56 -0.58 0.18 -17.46
CA HIS A 56 -1.09 1.12 -18.45
C HIS A 56 -1.47 0.33 -19.72
N PRO A 57 -2.26 0.88 -20.65
CA PRO A 57 -2.61 0.20 -21.91
C PRO A 57 -1.39 -0.22 -22.76
N ASN A 58 -0.25 0.46 -22.59
CA ASN A 58 1.00 0.10 -23.26
C ASN A 58 1.76 -1.09 -22.62
N GLY A 59 1.17 -1.72 -21.59
CA GLY A 59 1.74 -2.85 -20.85
C GLY A 59 2.78 -2.48 -19.79
N ASN A 60 3.14 -1.21 -19.64
CA ASN A 60 4.01 -0.76 -18.54
C ASN A 60 3.24 -0.72 -17.23
N LYS A 61 3.91 -0.93 -16.09
CA LYS A 61 3.25 -0.85 -14.78
C LYS A 61 2.75 0.57 -14.53
N SER A 62 1.54 0.69 -13.99
CA SER A 62 0.95 1.97 -13.57
C SER A 62 1.03 2.13 -12.05
N GLN A 63 0.73 1.08 -11.30
CA GLN A 63 0.89 1.05 -9.85
C GLN A 63 1.04 -0.38 -9.35
N GLN A 64 1.67 -0.56 -8.20
CA GLN A 64 1.75 -1.85 -7.53
C GLN A 64 1.87 -1.68 -6.02
N GLY A 65 1.34 -2.63 -5.27
CA GLY A 65 1.38 -2.59 -3.81
C GLY A 65 0.51 -3.66 -3.16
N PHE A 66 0.36 -3.57 -1.84
CA PHE A 66 -0.34 -4.57 -1.05
C PHE A 66 -1.82 -4.19 -0.82
N TYR A 67 -2.69 -5.18 -0.85
CA TYR A 67 -4.09 -5.09 -0.45
C TYR A 67 -4.35 -5.92 0.80
N SER A 68 -5.22 -5.42 1.67
CA SER A 68 -5.80 -6.14 2.78
C SER A 68 -7.32 -5.97 2.72
N TYR A 69 -8.07 -7.06 2.54
CA TYR A 69 -9.53 -7.07 2.44
C TYR A 69 -10.10 -6.00 1.47
N GLY A 70 -9.53 -5.92 0.27
CA GLY A 70 -9.96 -5.00 -0.77
C GLY A 70 -9.47 -3.55 -0.62
N LYS A 71 -8.72 -3.21 0.43
CA LYS A 71 -8.17 -1.87 0.64
C LYS A 71 -6.65 -1.83 0.45
N LYS A 72 -6.13 -0.77 -0.17
CA LYS A 72 -4.69 -0.51 -0.26
C LYS A 72 -4.11 -0.43 1.15
N ASP A 73 -3.03 -1.16 1.37
CA ASP A 73 -2.31 -1.22 2.64
C ASP A 73 -0.80 -1.35 2.38
N LYS A 74 0.03 -1.12 3.40
CA LYS A 74 1.49 -1.14 3.32
C LYS A 74 2.02 -0.24 2.18
N TYR A 75 3.17 -0.58 1.60
CA TYR A 75 3.87 0.29 0.65
C TYR A 75 3.34 0.14 -0.78
N TRP A 76 3.27 1.26 -1.49
CA TRP A 76 2.77 1.36 -2.86
C TRP A 76 3.70 2.19 -3.73
N PHE A 77 3.80 1.80 -5.00
CA PHE A 77 4.58 2.47 -6.03
C PHE A 77 3.66 2.86 -7.18
N PHE A 78 3.90 4.03 -7.77
CA PHE A 78 3.18 4.56 -8.91
C PHE A 78 4.17 4.97 -10.00
N PHE A 79 3.80 4.74 -11.25
CA PHE A 79 4.66 4.96 -12.40
C PHE A 79 3.89 5.63 -13.54
N ASP A 80 4.57 6.40 -14.35
CA ASP A 80 4.03 6.91 -15.61
C ASP A 80 4.09 5.86 -16.74
N GLU A 81 3.57 6.24 -17.90
CA GLU A 81 3.56 5.38 -19.09
C GLU A 81 4.97 5.04 -19.62
N HIS A 82 6.00 5.76 -19.19
CA HIS A 82 7.41 5.56 -19.58
C HIS A 82 8.23 4.78 -18.55
N ARG A 83 7.55 4.19 -17.54
CA ARG A 83 8.15 3.41 -16.42
C ARG A 83 8.91 4.27 -15.41
N VAL A 84 8.78 5.59 -15.45
CA VAL A 84 9.35 6.48 -14.46
C VAL A 84 8.47 6.44 -13.21
N ARG A 85 9.07 6.20 -12.04
CA ARG A 85 8.35 6.26 -10.77
C ARG A 85 7.89 7.69 -10.55
N THR A 86 6.61 7.91 -10.25
CA THR A 86 6.02 9.25 -10.04
C THR A 86 5.84 9.56 -8.57
N LYS A 87 5.37 8.58 -7.79
CA LYS A 87 5.28 8.67 -6.34
C LYS A 87 5.30 7.30 -5.67
N GLU A 88 5.63 7.29 -4.39
CA GLU A 88 5.54 6.09 -3.54
C GLU A 88 5.34 6.46 -2.09
N GLY A 89 4.77 5.53 -1.31
CA GLY A 89 4.55 5.73 0.10
C GLY A 89 3.66 4.65 0.70
N ARG A 90 3.29 4.84 1.97
CA ARG A 90 2.47 3.88 2.71
C ARG A 90 0.99 4.22 2.60
N PHE A 91 0.17 3.20 2.38
CA PHE A 91 -1.26 3.21 2.61
C PHE A 91 -1.62 2.49 3.90
N LYS A 92 -2.74 2.88 4.49
CA LYS A 92 -3.49 2.12 5.48
C LYS A 92 -4.96 2.31 5.18
N ASP A 93 -5.68 1.23 4.90
CA ASP A 93 -7.12 1.26 4.63
C ASP A 93 -7.53 2.26 3.53
N ASN A 94 -6.81 2.29 2.40
CA ASN A 94 -6.92 3.26 1.30
C ASN A 94 -6.44 4.69 1.58
N SER A 95 -6.05 5.02 2.82
CA SER A 95 -5.50 6.32 3.17
C SER A 95 -3.99 6.37 3.00
N GLU A 96 -3.48 7.38 2.30
CA GLU A 96 -2.04 7.68 2.25
C GLU A 96 -1.57 8.18 3.63
N ILE A 97 -0.52 7.57 4.18
CA ILE A 97 0.02 7.90 5.50
C ILE A 97 1.55 7.95 5.54
N GLY A 98 2.07 8.77 6.45
CA GLY A 98 3.50 8.91 6.70
C GLY A 98 4.21 9.59 5.52
N TRP A 99 5.50 9.27 5.35
CA TRP A 99 6.30 9.85 4.27
C TRP A 99 5.90 9.32 2.90
N TRP A 100 5.58 10.25 2.01
CA TRP A 100 5.39 10.03 0.58
C TRP A 100 6.47 10.74 -0.20
N LEU A 101 7.08 10.01 -1.15
CA LEU A 101 8.13 10.52 -2.03
C LEU A 101 7.52 10.81 -3.39
N PHE A 102 7.95 11.93 -3.98
CA PHE A 102 7.51 12.40 -5.29
C PHE A 102 8.72 12.65 -6.18
N TYR A 103 8.61 12.21 -7.42
CA TYR A 103 9.71 12.13 -8.36
C TYR A 103 9.50 13.09 -9.53
N ASP A 104 10.59 13.59 -10.10
CA ASP A 104 10.58 14.35 -11.35
C ASP A 104 10.52 13.41 -12.58
N PRO A 105 10.34 13.94 -13.80
CA PRO A 105 10.30 13.13 -15.02
C PRO A 105 11.61 12.37 -15.34
N GLN A 106 12.71 12.67 -14.64
CA GLN A 106 13.98 11.96 -14.73
C GLN A 106 14.11 10.86 -13.66
N GLY A 107 13.09 10.65 -12.82
CA GLY A 107 13.08 9.66 -11.75
C GLY A 107 13.89 10.08 -10.52
N ARG A 108 14.20 11.37 -10.35
CA ARG A 108 14.89 11.90 -9.17
C ARG A 108 13.87 12.42 -8.17
N ILE A 109 14.12 12.24 -6.88
CA ILE A 109 13.23 12.76 -5.84
C ILE A 109 13.22 14.29 -5.92
N ASN A 110 12.05 14.84 -6.20
CA ASN A 110 11.79 16.28 -6.19
C ASN A 110 11.40 16.74 -4.78
N HIS A 111 10.53 15.99 -4.10
CA HIS A 111 10.14 16.28 -2.71
C HIS A 111 9.62 15.04 -1.98
N LYS A 112 9.56 15.13 -0.65
CA LYS A 112 8.79 14.19 0.18
C LYS A 112 7.89 14.94 1.15
N CYS A 113 6.72 14.38 1.47
CA CYS A 113 5.76 14.98 2.40
C CYS A 113 5.23 13.96 3.41
N GLN A 114 4.99 14.39 4.64
CA GLN A 114 4.20 13.63 5.61
C GLN A 114 2.71 13.83 5.33
N LEU A 115 2.01 12.72 5.15
CA LEU A 115 0.57 12.69 4.91
C LEU A 115 -0.16 11.99 6.07
N THR A 116 -1.34 12.51 6.40
CA THR A 116 -2.34 11.87 7.25
C THR A 116 -3.63 11.83 6.46
N ASN A 117 -4.10 10.64 6.09
CA ASN A 117 -5.29 10.45 5.24
C ASN A 117 -5.21 11.21 3.91
N GLY A 118 -4.04 11.21 3.26
CA GLY A 118 -3.82 11.93 1.99
C GLY A 118 -3.68 13.45 2.13
N ILE A 119 -3.80 13.99 3.34
CA ILE A 119 -3.67 15.42 3.60
C ILE A 119 -2.27 15.69 4.17
N LYS A 120 -1.61 16.75 3.70
CA LYS A 120 -0.31 17.18 4.25
C LYS A 120 -0.44 17.51 5.73
N ASP A 121 0.32 16.81 6.56
CA ASP A 121 0.27 16.96 8.00
C ASP A 121 1.62 16.58 8.59
N GLY A 122 2.43 17.59 8.95
CA GLY A 122 3.86 17.45 9.20
C GLY A 122 4.71 18.18 8.17
N TYR A 123 5.88 17.64 7.86
CA TYR A 123 6.86 18.30 6.99
C TYR A 123 6.74 17.91 5.52
N CYS A 124 6.97 18.88 4.64
CA CYS A 124 7.29 18.67 3.23
C CYS A 124 8.70 19.19 2.96
N LEU A 125 9.56 18.36 2.37
CA LEU A 125 10.97 18.67 2.10
C LEU A 125 11.21 18.65 0.59
N LYS A 126 11.77 19.73 0.03
CA LYS A 126 12.05 19.87 -1.40
C LYS A 126 13.54 19.71 -1.68
N TYR A 127 13.86 19.02 -2.76
CA TYR A 127 15.21 18.68 -3.14
C TYR A 127 15.54 19.21 -4.55
N LYS A 128 16.80 19.57 -4.74
CA LYS A 128 17.40 19.81 -6.05
C LYS A 128 18.78 19.16 -6.06
N ASP A 129 19.03 18.34 -7.07
CA ASP A 129 20.29 17.58 -7.21
C ASP A 129 20.65 16.81 -5.92
N ALA A 130 19.66 16.12 -5.36
CA ALA A 130 19.71 15.38 -4.10
C ALA A 130 20.02 16.21 -2.83
N LYS A 131 20.07 17.54 -2.92
CA LYS A 131 20.27 18.45 -1.77
C LYS A 131 18.94 19.04 -1.33
N LEU A 132 18.69 19.05 -0.02
CA LEU A 132 17.54 19.72 0.58
C LEU A 132 17.68 21.23 0.36
N ILE A 133 16.71 21.83 -0.34
CA ILE A 133 16.72 23.26 -0.66
C ILE A 133 15.70 24.05 0.13
N SER A 134 14.58 23.43 0.53
CA SER A 134 13.57 24.09 1.35
C SER A 134 12.74 23.06 2.12
N ALA A 135 12.11 23.53 3.19
CA ALA A 135 11.18 22.73 3.99
C ALA A 135 9.91 23.56 4.25
N GLU A 136 8.79 22.87 4.41
CA GLU A 136 7.50 23.45 4.75
C GLU A 136 6.89 22.63 5.90
N LYS A 137 6.21 23.30 6.84
CA LYS A 137 5.44 22.67 7.91
C LYS A 137 3.96 22.85 7.60
N TYR A 138 3.19 21.78 7.70
CA TYR A 138 1.74 21.74 7.53
C TYR A 138 1.06 21.19 8.78
N SER A 139 -0.18 21.60 8.99
CA SER A 139 -1.11 20.94 9.92
C SER A 139 -2.48 20.86 9.25
N LYS A 140 -3.02 19.64 9.13
CA LYS A 140 -4.33 19.40 8.49
C LYS A 140 -4.50 20.08 7.12
N GLY A 141 -3.44 20.08 6.31
CA GLY A 141 -3.44 20.65 4.96
C GLY A 141 -3.03 22.12 4.88
N GLU A 142 -3.06 22.85 6.00
CA GLU A 142 -2.72 24.27 6.05
C GLU A 142 -1.22 24.48 6.24
N LYS A 143 -0.62 25.34 5.40
CA LYS A 143 0.81 25.68 5.51
C LYS A 143 1.02 26.58 6.72
N ILE A 144 1.76 26.09 7.72
CA ILE A 144 2.14 26.84 8.92
C ILE A 144 3.39 27.68 8.68
N LYS A 145 4.42 27.08 8.07
CA LYS A 145 5.74 27.71 7.95
C LYS A 145 6.49 27.20 6.73
N GLU A 146 7.42 28.02 6.25
CA GLU A 146 8.34 27.71 5.17
C GLU A 146 9.77 28.15 5.55
N TRP A 147 10.73 27.29 5.27
CA TRP A 147 12.17 27.58 5.33
C TRP A 147 12.72 27.48 3.91
N THR A 148 13.23 28.58 3.38
CA THR A 148 13.73 28.69 1.99
C THR A 148 15.18 28.26 1.82
N SER A 149 15.82 27.75 2.88
CA SER A 149 17.14 27.15 2.82
C SER A 149 17.30 26.06 3.87
N PHE A 150 18.19 25.10 3.60
CA PHE A 150 18.58 24.08 4.57
C PHE A 150 19.09 24.68 5.89
N ARG A 151 19.90 25.75 5.80
CA ARG A 151 20.44 26.43 6.98
C ARG A 151 19.34 27.02 7.86
N ALA A 152 18.35 27.67 7.26
CA ALA A 152 17.22 28.23 7.99
C ALA A 152 16.41 27.12 8.69
N PHE A 153 16.22 25.97 8.02
CA PHE A 153 15.54 24.82 8.62
C PHE A 153 16.30 24.28 9.84
N THR A 154 17.59 23.99 9.70
CA THR A 154 18.40 23.36 10.77
C THR A 154 18.70 24.28 11.94
N HIS A 155 18.50 25.59 11.79
CA HIS A 155 18.64 26.54 12.90
C HIS A 155 17.52 26.40 13.93
N GLU A 156 16.33 25.94 13.49
CA GLU A 156 15.14 25.86 14.32
C GLU A 156 14.62 24.43 14.52
N ASN A 157 15.08 23.47 13.73
CA ASN A 157 14.60 22.09 13.74
C ASN A 157 15.77 21.10 13.74
N SER A 158 15.54 19.93 14.33
CA SER A 158 16.51 18.84 14.33
C SER A 158 16.35 17.98 13.07
N LEU A 159 17.45 17.39 12.60
CA LEU A 159 17.39 16.38 11.54
C LEU A 159 16.61 15.12 11.98
N SER A 160 16.42 14.89 13.29
CA SER A 160 15.52 13.84 13.79
C SER A 160 14.07 14.07 13.39
N ASP A 161 13.67 15.32 13.17
CA ASP A 161 12.30 15.68 12.81
C ASP A 161 11.96 15.27 11.36
N LEU A 162 12.99 14.86 10.61
CA LEU A 162 12.91 14.46 9.19
C LEU A 162 12.95 12.95 8.97
N LYS A 163 13.08 12.15 10.04
CA LYS A 163 13.15 10.69 10.00
C LYS A 163 11.77 10.03 9.89
#